data_AF-A0A929HQM1-F1
#
_entry.id   AF-A0A929HQM1-F1
#
_cell.length_a   1.000
_cell.length_b   1.000
_cell.length_c   1.000
_cell.angle_alpha   90.00
_cell.angle_beta   90.00
_cell.angle_gamma   90.00
#
_symmetry.space_group_name_H-M   'P 1'
#
loop_
_entity.id
_entity.type
_entity.pdbx_description
1 polymer ?
#
loop_
_entity_poly.entity_id
_entity_poly.type
_entity_poly.pdbx_seq_one_letter_code
_entity_poly.pdbx_strand_id
1 'polypeptide(L)'
;MEPTLLKKITDELNETIRGGIISKIHQPTDKTVIFKIFIRGREHRLLISSEAAAPRAHLTLKRYPNPERPLRFCAFLRSHISNALIERVEVVEGERIAKILLKKRNSDGESESLTLVAELTGKSANIILIDSKHVVMDALKYFAPESLRAVSPGLELKPLTNNSNKSASKGSPIEKNKETWNESADSFYSLGIEERERTKRENDLRRVVKKVEKRLTRKVKNLEADIKKPGQMSKTLCRQNCCLRTLKS
;
A
#
# COMPACT_ATOMS: atom_id res chain seq x y z
N MET A 1 8.50 -1.08 -9.93
CA MET A 1 8.37 -1.09 -11.40
C MET A 1 9.68 -0.59 -11.99
N GLU A 2 10.25 -1.28 -12.99
CA GLU A 2 11.51 -0.85 -13.64
C GLU A 2 11.29 0.36 -14.57
N PRO A 3 12.31 1.22 -14.80
CA PRO A 3 12.18 2.40 -15.67
C PRO A 3 11.71 2.07 -17.09
N THR A 4 12.25 1.01 -17.69
CA THR A 4 11.90 0.61 -19.07
C THR A 4 10.44 0.18 -19.19
N LEU A 5 9.92 -0.55 -18.21
CA LEU A 5 8.51 -0.92 -18.15
C LEU A 5 7.63 0.31 -17.89
N LEU A 6 8.04 1.19 -17.00
CA LEU A 6 7.31 2.43 -16.71
C LEU A 6 7.18 3.31 -17.96
N LYS A 7 8.22 3.39 -18.79
CA LYS A 7 8.18 4.11 -20.07
C LYS A 7 7.12 3.50 -21.00
N LYS A 8 7.14 2.18 -21.21
CA LYS A 8 6.16 1.49 -22.06
C LYS A 8 4.72 1.67 -21.57
N ILE A 9 4.50 1.59 -20.27
CA ILE A 9 3.18 1.85 -19.66
C ILE A 9 2.78 3.32 -19.88
N THR A 10 3.70 4.26 -19.70
CA THR A 10 3.44 5.70 -19.89
C THR A 10 3.06 6.01 -21.34
N ASP A 11 3.68 5.35 -22.31
CA ASP A 11 3.32 5.50 -23.72
C ASP A 11 1.88 5.01 -23.96
N GLU A 12 1.50 3.84 -23.45
CA GLU A 12 0.11 3.34 -23.50
C GLU A 12 -0.89 4.25 -22.75
N LEU A 13 -0.46 4.87 -21.63
CA LEU A 13 -1.29 5.84 -20.92
C LEU A 13 -1.56 7.07 -21.78
N ASN A 14 -0.58 7.58 -22.52
CA ASN A 14 -0.81 8.70 -23.43
C ASN A 14 -1.73 8.35 -24.61
N GLU A 15 -1.67 7.11 -25.10
CA GLU A 15 -2.61 6.65 -26.13
C GLU A 15 -4.05 6.54 -25.59
N THR A 16 -4.20 6.15 -24.33
CA THR A 16 -5.51 5.79 -23.74
C THR A 16 -6.20 6.95 -23.02
N ILE A 17 -5.49 7.70 -22.18
CA ILE A 17 -6.08 8.65 -21.21
C ILE A 17 -5.68 10.12 -21.42
N ARG A 18 -4.82 10.43 -22.41
CA ARG A 18 -4.47 11.82 -22.75
C ARG A 18 -5.70 12.59 -23.24
N GLY A 19 -5.94 13.76 -22.69
CA GLY A 19 -7.15 14.56 -22.89
C GLY A 19 -8.35 14.08 -22.07
N GLY A 20 -8.17 13.05 -21.22
CA GLY A 20 -9.21 12.57 -20.32
C GLY A 20 -9.39 13.47 -19.10
N ILE A 21 -10.57 13.41 -18.50
CA ILE A 21 -10.94 14.21 -17.31
C ILE A 21 -10.95 13.31 -16.08
N ILE A 22 -10.28 13.74 -15.01
CA ILE A 22 -10.31 13.04 -13.72
C ILE A 22 -11.69 13.21 -13.09
N SER A 23 -12.56 12.21 -13.23
CA SER A 23 -13.95 12.26 -12.78
C SER A 23 -14.09 11.97 -11.29
N LYS A 24 -13.32 11.00 -10.76
CA LYS A 24 -13.34 10.64 -9.33
C LYS A 24 -11.96 10.20 -8.86
N ILE A 25 -11.68 10.44 -7.59
CA ILE A 25 -10.41 10.07 -6.94
C ILE A 25 -10.73 9.23 -5.72
N HIS A 26 -10.06 8.08 -5.61
CA HIS A 26 -10.24 7.12 -4.52
C HIS A 26 -8.90 6.76 -3.93
N GLN A 27 -8.88 6.43 -2.64
CA GLN A 27 -7.67 6.00 -1.97
C GLN A 27 -7.99 4.74 -1.16
N PRO A 28 -7.91 3.54 -1.78
CA PRO A 28 -8.24 2.27 -1.13
C PRO A 28 -7.35 1.93 0.07
N THR A 29 -6.09 2.33 0.03
CA THR A 29 -5.12 2.13 1.12
C THR A 29 -4.35 3.42 1.38
N ASP A 30 -3.67 3.50 2.52
CA ASP A 30 -2.76 4.60 2.87
C ASP A 30 -1.64 4.85 1.83
N LYS A 31 -1.38 3.90 0.92
CA LYS A 31 -0.31 3.95 -0.08
C LYS A 31 -0.79 3.88 -1.53
N THR A 32 -2.09 3.74 -1.78
CA THR A 32 -2.62 3.54 -3.15
C THR A 32 -3.71 4.53 -3.46
N VAL A 33 -3.57 5.25 -4.57
CA VAL A 33 -4.56 6.19 -5.10
C VAL A 33 -5.04 5.71 -6.47
N ILE A 34 -6.34 5.78 -6.72
CA ILE A 34 -6.97 5.41 -7.98
C ILE A 34 -7.71 6.62 -8.54
N PHE A 35 -7.35 7.02 -9.76
CA PHE A 35 -8.01 8.06 -10.53
C PHE A 35 -8.94 7.40 -11.53
N LYS A 36 -10.23 7.71 -11.43
CA LYS A 36 -11.19 7.43 -12.48
C LYS A 36 -11.12 8.54 -13.51
N ILE A 37 -10.88 8.16 -14.75
CA ILE A 37 -10.65 9.08 -15.86
C ILE A 37 -11.71 8.81 -16.90
N PHE A 38 -12.45 9.84 -17.30
CA PHE A 38 -13.43 9.76 -18.36
C PHE A 38 -12.88 10.34 -19.65
N ILE A 39 -12.92 9.57 -20.73
CA ILE A 39 -12.46 9.99 -22.04
C ILE A 39 -13.26 9.25 -23.11
N ARG A 40 -13.73 9.98 -24.15
CA ARG A 40 -14.43 9.41 -25.31
C ARG A 40 -15.54 8.41 -24.95
N GLY A 41 -16.35 8.73 -23.94
CA GLY A 41 -17.46 7.89 -23.50
C GLY A 41 -17.09 6.68 -22.63
N ARG A 42 -15.80 6.50 -22.27
CA ARG A 42 -15.31 5.36 -21.48
C ARG A 42 -14.67 5.82 -20.18
N GLU A 43 -14.86 5.02 -19.13
CA GLU A 43 -14.18 5.19 -17.84
C GLU A 43 -12.95 4.27 -17.78
N HIS A 44 -11.78 4.87 -17.53
CA HIS A 44 -10.54 4.18 -17.22
C HIS A 44 -10.17 4.40 -15.76
N ARG A 45 -9.40 3.49 -15.17
CA ARG A 45 -8.90 3.63 -13.79
C ARG A 45 -7.38 3.56 -13.78
N LEU A 46 -6.74 4.69 -13.50
CA LEU A 46 -5.31 4.76 -13.27
C LEU A 46 -5.03 4.49 -11.79
N LEU A 47 -4.32 3.41 -11.49
CA LEU A 47 -3.84 3.10 -10.16
C LEU A 47 -2.40 3.58 -10.02
N ILE A 48 -2.11 4.30 -8.94
CA ILE A 48 -0.75 4.67 -8.51
C ILE A 48 -0.57 4.16 -7.09
N SER A 49 0.45 3.34 -6.87
CA SER A 49 0.77 2.75 -5.57
C SER A 49 2.20 3.10 -5.19
N SER A 50 2.36 3.68 -4.00
CA SER A 50 3.64 3.95 -3.33
C SER A 50 4.00 2.84 -2.32
N GLU A 51 3.38 1.65 -2.42
CA GLU A 51 3.73 0.51 -1.57
C GLU A 51 5.19 0.10 -1.78
N ALA A 52 6.00 0.09 -0.72
CA ALA A 52 7.45 -0.09 -0.83
C ALA A 52 7.87 -1.39 -1.51
N ALA A 53 7.07 -2.44 -1.35
CA ALA A 53 7.33 -3.76 -1.92
C ALA A 53 6.77 -3.95 -3.34
N ALA A 54 5.96 -3.00 -3.85
CA ALA A 54 5.36 -3.05 -5.19
C ALA A 54 4.96 -1.66 -5.70
N PRO A 55 5.91 -0.71 -5.81
CA PRO A 55 5.61 0.62 -6.33
C PRO A 55 5.31 0.53 -7.83
N ARG A 56 4.18 1.10 -8.25
CA ARG A 56 3.66 0.94 -9.61
C ARG A 56 2.67 2.05 -10.00
N ALA A 57 2.57 2.30 -11.30
CA ALA A 57 1.50 3.07 -11.91
C ALA A 57 1.04 2.36 -13.20
N HIS A 58 -0.25 2.08 -13.35
CA HIS A 58 -0.83 1.44 -14.53
C HIS A 58 -2.37 1.54 -14.52
N LEU A 59 -3.02 1.31 -15.66
CA LEU A 59 -4.46 1.10 -15.73
C LEU A 59 -4.85 -0.23 -15.10
N THR A 60 -6.01 -0.28 -14.46
CA THR A 60 -6.55 -1.49 -13.83
C THR A 60 -8.04 -1.62 -14.09
N LEU A 61 -8.49 -2.86 -14.31
CA LEU A 61 -9.92 -3.18 -14.38
C LEU A 61 -10.48 -3.60 -13.02
N LYS A 62 -9.59 -3.95 -12.07
CA LYS A 62 -9.97 -4.37 -10.73
C LYS A 62 -10.73 -3.26 -9.99
N ARG A 63 -11.64 -3.71 -9.13
CA ARG A 63 -12.36 -2.85 -8.19
C ARG A 63 -11.71 -3.01 -6.83
N TYR A 64 -11.31 -1.90 -6.24
CA TYR A 64 -10.75 -1.86 -4.90
C TYR A 64 -11.80 -1.28 -3.96
N PRO A 65 -12.05 -1.90 -2.80
CA PRO A 65 -12.94 -1.34 -1.80
C PRO A 65 -12.34 -0.04 -1.26
N ASN A 66 -13.18 0.97 -1.04
CA ASN A 66 -12.74 2.20 -0.40
C ASN A 66 -12.83 2.06 1.12
N PRO A 67 -11.94 2.73 1.87
CA PRO A 67 -12.11 2.85 3.31
C PRO A 67 -13.40 3.61 3.62
N GLU A 68 -13.99 3.33 4.79
CA GLU A 68 -15.24 3.99 5.24
C GLU A 68 -15.08 5.51 5.34
N ARG A 69 -13.90 5.98 5.75
CA ARG A 69 -13.58 7.41 5.83
C ARG A 69 -12.52 7.77 4.80
N PRO A 70 -12.70 8.87 4.04
CA PRO A 70 -11.71 9.32 3.09
C PRO A 70 -10.43 9.73 3.83
N LEU A 71 -9.28 9.31 3.30
CA LEU A 71 -7.98 9.72 3.83
C LEU A 71 -7.67 11.17 3.46
N ARG A 72 -6.87 11.85 4.29
CA ARG A 72 -6.52 13.28 4.15
C ARG A 72 -6.07 13.64 2.73
N PHE A 73 -5.12 12.89 2.18
CA PHE A 73 -4.57 13.14 0.85
C PHE A 73 -5.63 12.96 -0.26
N CYS A 74 -6.54 11.99 -0.12
CA CYS A 74 -7.66 11.81 -1.04
C CYS A 74 -8.59 13.03 -1.06
N ALA A 75 -8.94 13.58 0.11
CA ALA A 75 -9.77 14.79 0.22
C ALA A 75 -9.05 16.01 -0.39
N PHE A 76 -7.75 16.14 -0.14
CA PHE A 76 -6.91 17.18 -0.74
C PHE A 76 -6.93 17.09 -2.28
N LEU A 77 -6.63 15.93 -2.86
CA LEU A 77 -6.62 15.75 -4.31
C LEU A 77 -7.98 16.06 -4.94
N ARG A 78 -9.08 15.65 -4.30
CA ARG A 78 -10.44 15.97 -4.78
C ARG A 78 -10.69 17.48 -4.85
N SER A 79 -10.16 18.24 -3.91
CA SER A 79 -10.37 19.69 -3.88
C SER A 79 -9.57 20.42 -4.98
N HIS A 80 -8.44 19.86 -5.42
CA HIS A 80 -7.52 20.53 -6.35
C HIS A 80 -7.60 19.99 -7.79
N ILE A 81 -7.73 18.68 -7.98
CA ILE A 81 -7.60 18.04 -9.30
C ILE A 81 -8.83 17.25 -9.74
N SER A 82 -9.94 17.27 -8.99
CA SER A 82 -11.21 16.78 -9.54
C SER A 82 -11.63 17.60 -10.74
N ASN A 83 -12.07 16.94 -11.80
CA ASN A 83 -12.37 17.51 -13.11
C ASN A 83 -11.18 18.22 -13.78
N ALA A 84 -9.94 17.92 -13.37
CA ALA A 84 -8.76 18.34 -14.13
C ALA A 84 -8.61 17.50 -15.40
N LEU A 85 -8.17 18.15 -16.47
CA LEU A 85 -7.82 17.52 -17.75
C LEU A 85 -6.39 16.99 -17.69
N ILE A 86 -6.17 15.76 -18.14
CA ILE A 86 -4.84 15.17 -18.29
C ILE A 86 -4.25 15.65 -19.61
N GLU A 87 -3.23 16.50 -19.55
CA GLU A 87 -2.58 17.02 -20.77
C GLU A 87 -1.65 15.98 -21.41
N ARG A 88 -0.88 15.27 -20.57
CA ARG A 88 0.00 14.16 -20.93
C ARG A 88 0.57 13.48 -19.68
N VAL A 89 1.17 12.31 -19.89
CA VAL A 89 1.96 11.60 -18.88
C VAL A 89 3.41 11.52 -19.37
N GLU A 90 4.36 11.85 -18.52
CA GLU A 90 5.79 11.82 -18.81
C GLU A 90 6.49 10.89 -17.83
N VAL A 91 7.63 10.34 -18.24
CA VAL A 91 8.55 9.64 -17.35
C VAL A 91 9.88 10.37 -17.35
N VAL A 92 10.50 10.50 -16.19
CA VAL A 92 11.87 11.03 -16.09
C VAL A 92 12.82 9.95 -16.62
N GLU A 93 13.64 10.31 -17.59
CA GLU A 93 14.49 9.35 -18.30
C GLU A 93 15.46 8.62 -17.36
N GLY A 94 15.53 7.29 -17.47
CA GLY A 94 16.35 6.44 -16.61
C GLY A 94 15.82 6.28 -15.17
N GLU A 95 14.80 7.02 -14.78
CA GLU A 95 14.27 7.07 -13.43
C GLU A 95 12.92 6.36 -13.28
N ARG A 96 12.59 5.96 -12.06
CA ARG A 96 11.28 5.40 -11.72
C ARG A 96 10.31 6.49 -11.29
N ILE A 97 10.22 7.57 -12.06
CA ILE A 97 9.40 8.74 -11.74
C ILE A 97 8.48 9.04 -12.92
N ALA A 98 7.17 9.00 -12.69
CA ALA A 98 6.17 9.45 -13.66
C ALA A 98 5.59 10.81 -13.24
N LYS A 99 5.33 11.68 -14.22
CA LYS A 99 4.69 12.97 -14.04
C LYS A 99 3.41 13.00 -14.86
N ILE A 100 2.27 13.27 -14.22
CA ILE A 100 1.00 13.46 -14.90
C ILE A 100 0.73 14.95 -14.90
N LEU A 101 0.77 15.55 -16.08
CA LEU A 101 0.52 16.97 -16.25
C LEU A 101 -0.98 17.19 -16.36
N LEU A 102 -1.47 18.10 -15.54
CA LEU A 102 -2.88 18.38 -15.35
C LEU A 102 -3.16 19.84 -15.63
N LYS A 103 -4.29 20.10 -16.28
CA LYS A 103 -4.84 21.43 -16.44
C LYS A 103 -6.18 21.49 -15.72
N LYS A 104 -6.27 22.34 -14.71
CA LYS A 104 -7.49 22.57 -13.93
C LYS A 104 -8.05 23.94 -14.30
N ARG A 105 -9.35 24.01 -14.61
CA ARG A 105 -10.05 25.28 -14.76
C ARG A 105 -10.65 25.71 -13.43
N ASN A 106 -10.36 26.93 -13.00
CA ASN A 106 -10.86 27.52 -11.77
C ASN A 106 -12.23 28.17 -11.98
N SER A 107 -12.91 28.54 -10.90
CA SER A 107 -14.24 29.20 -10.94
C SER A 107 -14.22 30.48 -11.76
N ASP A 108 -13.09 31.20 -11.70
CA ASP A 108 -12.92 32.51 -12.34
C ASP A 108 -12.56 32.37 -13.83
N GLY A 109 -12.55 31.14 -14.34
CA GLY A 109 -12.31 30.83 -15.75
C GLY A 109 -10.85 30.66 -16.13
N GLU A 110 -9.91 31.07 -15.26
CA GLU A 110 -8.47 30.85 -15.42
C GLU A 110 -8.10 29.36 -15.37
N SER A 111 -7.02 29.00 -16.05
CA SER A 111 -6.48 27.64 -16.04
C SER A 111 -5.21 27.57 -15.22
N GLU A 112 -5.21 26.68 -14.22
CA GLU A 112 -4.06 26.32 -13.42
C GLU A 112 -3.38 25.06 -13.98
N SER A 113 -2.06 25.10 -14.10
CA SER A 113 -1.24 23.95 -14.47
C SER A 113 -0.69 23.29 -13.21
N LEU A 114 -1.00 22.02 -13.04
CA LEU A 114 -0.60 21.20 -11.89
C LEU A 114 0.13 19.95 -12.38
N THR A 115 1.05 19.42 -11.59
CA THR A 115 1.72 18.15 -11.91
C THR A 115 1.58 17.17 -10.76
N LEU A 116 1.06 15.98 -11.04
CA LEU A 116 1.07 14.86 -10.11
C LEU A 116 2.33 14.02 -10.35
N VAL A 117 3.25 14.04 -9.41
CA VAL A 117 4.52 13.30 -9.46
C VAL A 117 4.36 11.99 -8.69
N ALA A 118 4.60 10.88 -9.39
CA ALA A 118 4.62 9.54 -8.83
C ALA A 118 6.06 9.03 -8.79
N GLU A 119 6.67 9.03 -7.61
CA GLU A 119 8.00 8.50 -7.36
C GLU A 119 7.87 7.02 -6.98
N LEU A 120 8.31 6.12 -7.85
CA LEU A 120 8.13 4.67 -7.70
C LEU A 120 9.41 3.98 -7.18
N THR A 121 10.11 4.63 -6.26
CA THR A 121 11.46 4.27 -5.76
C THR A 121 11.45 3.38 -4.51
N GLY A 122 10.46 2.49 -4.38
CA GLY A 122 10.40 1.51 -3.29
C GLY A 122 10.19 2.17 -1.93
N LYS A 123 11.19 2.13 -1.03
CA LYS A 123 11.05 2.67 0.35
C LYS A 123 10.76 4.16 0.41
N SER A 124 11.28 4.92 -0.55
CA SER A 124 11.04 6.36 -0.71
C SER A 124 9.93 6.66 -1.72
N ALA A 125 9.16 5.66 -2.15
CA ALA A 125 8.06 5.89 -3.08
C ALA A 125 7.05 6.87 -2.50
N ASN A 126 6.53 7.76 -3.35
CA ASN A 126 5.64 8.84 -2.95
C ASN A 126 4.71 9.26 -4.09
N ILE A 127 3.61 9.92 -3.74
CA ILE A 127 2.71 10.59 -4.67
C ILE A 127 2.61 12.04 -4.21
N ILE A 128 2.97 12.99 -5.07
CA ILE A 128 3.15 14.39 -4.72
C ILE A 128 2.41 15.24 -5.74
N LEU A 129 1.59 16.20 -5.30
CA LEU A 129 1.02 17.22 -6.18
C LEU A 129 1.86 18.48 -6.07
N ILE A 130 2.32 19.00 -7.20
CA ILE A 130 3.07 20.25 -7.30
C ILE A 130 2.35 21.25 -8.22
N ASP A 131 2.57 22.53 -7.96
CA ASP A 131 2.11 23.62 -8.82
C ASP A 131 3.04 23.86 -10.02
N SER A 132 2.71 24.88 -10.82
CA SER A 132 3.51 25.30 -11.98
C SER A 132 4.91 25.82 -11.63
N LYS A 133 5.15 26.21 -10.37
CA LYS A 133 6.44 26.67 -9.83
C LYS A 133 7.22 25.53 -9.16
N HIS A 134 6.75 24.29 -9.29
CA HIS A 134 7.34 23.10 -8.66
C HIS A 134 7.29 23.13 -7.12
N VAL A 135 6.41 23.94 -6.54
CA VAL A 135 6.14 23.95 -5.10
C VAL A 135 5.18 22.83 -4.77
N VAL A 136 5.52 22.05 -3.73
CA VAL A 136 4.67 20.99 -3.20
C VAL A 136 3.41 21.61 -2.63
N MET A 137 2.26 21.22 -3.18
CA MET A 137 0.96 21.57 -2.60
C MET A 137 0.59 20.58 -1.49
N ASP A 138 0.76 19.28 -1.75
CA ASP A 138 0.62 18.20 -0.76
C ASP A 138 1.29 16.92 -1.27
N ALA A 139 1.52 15.99 -0.35
CA ALA A 139 2.07 14.67 -0.64
C ALA A 139 1.41 13.58 0.20
N LEU A 140 1.42 12.37 -0.34
CA LEU A 140 0.94 11.19 0.37
C LEU A 140 1.80 10.89 1.61
N LYS A 141 3.12 11.04 1.48
CA LYS A 141 4.09 10.91 2.56
C LYS A 141 4.92 12.18 2.70
N TYR A 142 5.05 12.68 3.93
CA TYR A 142 5.95 13.78 4.25
C TYR A 142 7.33 13.27 4.65
N PHE A 143 8.36 14.01 4.26
CA PHE A 143 9.73 13.79 4.67
C PHE A 143 10.22 15.03 5.40
N ALA A 144 10.72 14.83 6.63
CA ALA A 144 11.15 15.90 7.51
C ALA A 144 12.33 16.70 6.93
N PRO A 145 12.54 17.96 7.34
CA PRO A 145 13.64 18.81 6.86
C PRO A 145 15.03 18.18 6.99
N GLU A 146 15.24 17.34 8.01
CA GLU A 146 16.50 16.64 8.29
C GLU A 146 16.75 15.45 7.34
N SER A 147 15.73 15.06 6.56
CA SER A 147 15.89 14.03 5.54
C SER A 147 16.78 14.53 4.41
N LEU A 148 17.50 13.62 3.73
CA LEU A 148 18.29 13.93 2.52
C LEU A 148 17.49 14.75 1.49
N ARG A 149 16.18 14.53 1.44
CA ARG A 149 15.23 15.35 0.68
C ARG A 149 13.95 15.55 1.48
N ALA A 150 13.68 16.79 1.88
CA ALA A 150 12.44 17.19 2.52
C ALA A 150 11.28 17.22 1.51
N VAL A 151 10.08 16.83 1.95
CA VAL A 151 8.84 16.92 1.18
C VAL A 151 7.73 17.32 2.13
N SER A 152 7.24 18.54 1.99
CA SER A 152 6.10 19.08 2.72
C SER A 152 5.46 20.22 1.91
N PRO A 153 4.18 20.55 2.17
CA PRO A 153 3.53 21.70 1.55
C PRO A 153 4.35 22.99 1.65
N GLY A 154 4.39 23.78 0.57
CA GLY A 154 5.10 25.06 0.50
C GLY A 154 6.59 24.98 0.18
N LEU A 155 7.18 23.78 0.14
CA LEU A 155 8.58 23.60 -0.27
C LEU A 155 8.68 23.33 -1.76
N GLU A 156 9.73 23.84 -2.40
CA GLU A 156 10.09 23.45 -3.76
C GLU A 156 10.51 21.97 -3.81
N LEU A 157 9.91 21.21 -4.72
CA LEU A 157 10.21 19.79 -4.89
C LEU A 157 11.56 19.61 -5.59
N LYS A 158 12.60 19.33 -4.81
CA LYS A 158 13.91 18.97 -5.35
C LYS A 158 13.86 17.62 -6.08
N PRO A 159 14.62 17.43 -7.17
CA PRO A 159 14.79 16.11 -7.78
C PRO A 159 15.33 15.09 -6.77
N LEU A 160 15.05 13.80 -7.00
CA LEU A 160 15.71 12.75 -6.23
C LEU A 160 17.21 12.78 -6.54
N THR A 161 18.05 12.81 -5.50
CA THR A 161 19.49 12.71 -5.66
C THR A 161 19.83 11.29 -6.10
N ASN A 162 20.45 11.15 -7.27
CA ASN A 162 20.85 9.87 -7.82
C ASN A 162 21.92 9.24 -6.92
N ASN A 163 21.52 8.38 -5.98
CA ASN A 163 22.46 7.41 -5.43
C ASN A 163 22.80 6.47 -6.58
N SER A 164 24.03 6.59 -7.05
CA SER A 164 24.70 5.90 -8.15
C SER A 164 24.81 4.39 -7.93
N ASN A 165 23.71 3.71 -7.63
CA ASN A 165 23.59 2.28 -7.84
C ASN A 165 22.76 2.10 -9.10
N LYS A 166 23.43 2.28 -10.25
CA LYS A 166 23.08 1.59 -11.49
C LYS A 166 23.18 0.09 -11.20
N SER A 167 22.21 -0.47 -10.46
CA SER A 167 22.05 -1.91 -10.38
C SER A 167 21.77 -2.36 -11.80
N ALA A 168 22.69 -3.15 -12.37
CA ALA A 168 22.56 -3.74 -13.68
C ALA A 168 21.11 -4.18 -13.89
N SER A 169 20.47 -3.63 -14.93
CA SER A 169 19.10 -3.93 -15.29
C SER A 169 18.99 -5.41 -15.65
N LYS A 170 18.84 -6.28 -14.66
CA LYS A 170 18.20 -7.57 -14.89
C LYS A 170 16.83 -7.23 -15.47
N GLY A 171 16.53 -7.81 -16.64
CA GLY A 171 15.31 -7.50 -17.40
C GLY A 171 14.08 -7.45 -16.50
N SER A 172 13.11 -6.61 -16.88
CA SER A 172 11.86 -6.53 -16.12
C SER A 172 11.24 -7.93 -16.02
N PRO A 173 10.82 -8.40 -14.83
CA PRO A 173 10.15 -9.71 -14.69
C PRO A 173 8.82 -9.79 -15.46
N ILE A 174 8.32 -8.65 -15.94
CA ILE A 174 7.08 -8.52 -16.68
C ILE A 174 7.42 -8.49 -18.17
N GLU A 175 7.12 -9.59 -18.85
CA GLU A 175 7.03 -9.66 -20.30
C GLU A 175 5.60 -9.31 -20.74
N LYS A 176 5.43 -8.74 -21.94
CA LYS A 176 4.12 -8.46 -22.49
C LYS A 176 3.46 -9.79 -22.87
N ASN A 177 2.65 -10.32 -21.97
CA ASN A 177 1.93 -11.59 -22.11
C ASN A 177 0.43 -11.41 -22.35
N LYS A 178 -0.04 -10.15 -22.34
CA LYS A 178 -1.41 -9.74 -22.70
C LYS A 178 -1.39 -8.70 -23.82
N GLU A 179 -2.59 -8.27 -24.25
CA GLU A 179 -2.75 -7.26 -25.31
C GLU A 179 -2.03 -5.95 -24.99
N THR A 180 -1.98 -5.55 -23.72
CA THR A 180 -1.35 -4.30 -23.25
C THR A 180 -0.34 -4.52 -22.11
N TRP A 181 0.63 -3.63 -21.99
CA TRP A 181 1.55 -3.55 -20.85
C TRP A 181 0.81 -3.25 -19.56
N ASN A 182 -0.23 -2.41 -19.62
CA ASN A 182 -1.10 -2.11 -18.49
C ASN A 182 -1.75 -3.37 -17.90
N GLU A 183 -2.34 -4.23 -18.75
CA GLU A 183 -2.96 -5.48 -18.29
C GLU A 183 -1.94 -6.50 -17.77
N SER A 184 -0.79 -6.59 -18.44
CA SER A 184 0.32 -7.47 -18.03
C SER A 184 0.82 -7.07 -16.64
N ALA A 185 1.01 -5.75 -16.41
CA ALA A 185 1.40 -5.20 -15.12
C ALA A 185 0.32 -5.41 -14.05
N ASP A 186 -0.95 -5.14 -14.35
CA ASP A 186 -2.07 -5.34 -13.42
C ASP A 186 -2.14 -6.81 -12.98
N SER A 187 -1.97 -7.75 -13.91
CA SER A 187 -1.95 -9.19 -13.62
C SER A 187 -0.79 -9.57 -12.71
N PHE A 188 0.43 -9.15 -13.03
CA PHE A 188 1.62 -9.48 -12.25
C PHE A 188 1.53 -8.95 -10.81
N TYR A 189 1.22 -7.66 -10.65
CA TYR A 189 1.17 -7.05 -9.33
C TYR A 189 0.00 -7.56 -8.50
N SER A 190 -1.13 -7.88 -9.15
CA SER A 190 -2.27 -8.51 -8.51
C SER A 190 -1.93 -9.85 -7.88
N LEU A 191 -1.34 -10.76 -8.65
CA LEU A 191 -0.95 -12.08 -8.17
C LEU A 191 0.02 -11.96 -6.99
N GLY A 192 1.02 -11.09 -7.11
CA GLY A 192 1.99 -10.87 -6.04
C GLY A 192 1.39 -10.29 -4.76
N ILE A 193 0.35 -9.46 -4.84
CA ILE A 193 -0.36 -8.96 -3.66
C ILE A 193 -1.17 -10.07 -3.00
N GLU A 194 -1.95 -10.82 -3.80
CA GLU A 194 -2.80 -11.92 -3.32
C GLU A 194 -1.97 -13.01 -2.62
N GLU A 195 -0.81 -13.36 -3.18
CA GLU A 195 0.13 -14.30 -2.55
C GLU A 195 0.65 -13.80 -1.20
N ARG A 196 1.04 -12.52 -1.12
CA ARG A 196 1.53 -11.93 0.14
C ARG A 196 0.43 -11.85 1.20
N GLU A 197 -0.78 -11.50 0.80
CA GLU A 197 -1.93 -11.47 1.69
C GLU A 197 -2.26 -12.89 2.20
N ARG A 198 -2.21 -13.89 1.32
CA ARG A 198 -2.37 -15.30 1.68
C ARG A 198 -1.32 -15.74 2.69
N THR A 199 -0.04 -15.48 2.42
CA THR A 199 1.06 -15.85 3.34
C THR A 199 0.95 -15.11 4.67
N LYS A 200 0.59 -13.82 4.67
CA LYS A 200 0.38 -13.06 5.91
C LYS A 200 -0.76 -13.66 6.73
N ARG A 201 -1.90 -13.95 6.10
CA ARG A 201 -3.07 -14.56 6.74
C ARG A 201 -2.74 -15.93 7.32
N GLU A 202 -2.00 -16.75 6.57
CA GLU A 202 -1.53 -18.06 7.03
C GLU A 202 -0.62 -17.93 8.26
N ASN A 203 0.33 -17.00 8.24
CA ASN A 203 1.23 -16.75 9.37
C ASN A 203 0.48 -16.26 10.61
N ASP A 204 -0.51 -15.38 10.44
CA ASP A 204 -1.33 -14.90 11.55
C ASP A 204 -2.21 -16.02 12.14
N LEU A 205 -2.80 -16.87 11.30
CA LEU A 205 -3.52 -18.06 11.73
C LEU A 205 -2.60 -19.04 12.49
N ARG A 206 -1.41 -19.33 11.96
CA ARG A 206 -0.40 -20.17 12.62
C ARG A 206 -0.03 -19.63 14.01
N ARG A 207 0.08 -18.30 14.17
CA ARG A 207 0.32 -17.67 15.48
C ARG A 207 -0.84 -17.87 16.45
N VAL A 208 -2.08 -17.78 15.98
CA VAL A 208 -3.27 -18.02 16.80
C VAL A 208 -3.33 -19.48 17.24
N VAL A 209 -3.16 -20.42 16.31
CA VAL A 209 -3.13 -21.87 16.60
C VAL A 209 -2.07 -22.18 17.65
N LYS A 210 -0.83 -21.71 17.47
CA LYS A 210 0.26 -21.90 18.43
C LYS A 210 -0.04 -21.32 19.82
N LYS A 211 -0.77 -20.20 19.90
CA LYS A 211 -1.22 -19.62 21.18
C LYS A 211 -2.28 -20.51 21.85
N VAL A 212 -3.22 -21.05 21.08
CA VAL A 212 -4.28 -21.93 21.58
C VAL A 212 -3.71 -23.26 22.04
N GLU A 213 -2.82 -23.87 21.26
CA GLU A 213 -2.08 -25.09 21.63
C GLU A 213 -1.37 -24.92 22.97
N LYS A 214 -0.58 -23.85 23.13
CA LYS A 214 0.10 -23.58 24.42
C LYS A 214 -0.86 -23.45 25.59
N ARG A 215 -2.05 -22.85 25.40
CA ARG A 215 -3.08 -22.74 26.44
C ARG A 215 -3.68 -24.10 26.78
N LEU A 216 -3.97 -24.92 25.77
CA LEU A 216 -4.47 -26.28 25.94
C LEU A 216 -3.46 -27.16 26.66
N THR A 217 -2.18 -27.14 26.25
CA THR A 217 -1.12 -27.91 26.92
C THR A 217 -0.96 -27.52 28.39
N ARG A 218 -1.08 -26.23 28.73
CA ARG A 218 -1.07 -25.77 30.13
C ARG A 218 -2.29 -26.30 30.91
N LYS A 219 -3.48 -26.27 30.32
CA LYS A 219 -4.69 -26.82 30.94
C LYS A 219 -4.57 -28.32 31.18
N VAL A 220 -4.07 -29.08 30.20
CA VAL A 220 -3.84 -30.53 30.33
C VAL A 220 -2.86 -30.81 31.48
N LYS A 221 -1.72 -30.11 31.54
CA LYS A 221 -0.76 -30.25 32.66
C LYS A 221 -1.37 -29.94 34.02
N ASN A 222 -2.22 -28.92 34.11
CA ASN A 222 -2.89 -28.58 35.37
C ASN A 222 -3.87 -29.69 35.78
N LEU A 223 -4.67 -30.20 34.84
CA LEU A 223 -5.61 -31.30 35.09
C LEU A 223 -4.88 -32.59 35.49
N GLU A 224 -3.78 -32.94 34.82
CA GLU A 224 -2.93 -34.07 35.20
C GLU A 224 -2.34 -33.93 36.61
N ALA A 225 -1.93 -32.71 36.99
CA ALA A 225 -1.45 -32.43 38.33
C ALA A 225 -2.57 -32.57 39.37
N ASP A 226 -3.79 -32.15 39.05
CA ASP A 226 -4.95 -32.29 39.94
C ASP A 226 -5.39 -33.76 40.10
N ILE A 227 -5.35 -34.57 39.04
CA ILE A 227 -5.60 -36.02 39.08
C ILE A 227 -4.56 -36.75 39.95
N LYS A 228 -3.33 -36.23 40.09
CA LYS A 228 -2.29 -36.82 40.97
C LYS A 228 -2.43 -36.43 42.45
N LYS A 229 -3.25 -35.43 42.81
CA LYS A 229 -3.47 -35.01 44.20
C LYS A 229 -4.37 -35.89 45.11
N PRO A 230 -5.23 -36.83 44.64
CA PRO A 230 -6.11 -37.58 45.54
C PRO A 230 -5.35 -38.51 46.51
N GLY A 231 -4.06 -38.79 46.26
CA GLY A 231 -3.20 -39.54 47.18
C GLY A 231 -2.72 -38.76 48.42
N GLN A 232 -2.83 -37.43 48.45
CA GLN A 232 -2.41 -36.60 49.60
C GLN A 232 -3.58 -36.29 50.55
N MET A 233 -4.81 -36.15 50.03
CA MET A 233 -6.02 -36.00 50.84
C MET A 233 -6.31 -37.28 51.65
N SER A 234 -6.21 -38.45 51.03
CA SER A 234 -6.45 -39.75 51.69
C SER A 234 -5.43 -40.06 52.79
N LYS A 235 -4.14 -39.79 52.57
CA LYS A 235 -3.09 -40.05 53.58
C LYS A 235 -3.18 -39.12 54.80
N THR A 236 -3.62 -37.88 54.60
CA THR A 236 -3.78 -36.91 55.70
C THR A 236 -5.04 -37.22 56.52
N LEU A 237 -6.16 -37.55 55.86
CA LEU A 237 -7.38 -38.02 56.55
C LEU A 237 -7.14 -39.34 57.31
N CYS A 238 -6.39 -40.27 56.70
CA CYS A 238 -6.05 -41.55 57.33
C CYS A 238 -5.15 -41.36 58.57
N ARG A 239 -4.17 -40.45 58.52
CA ARG A 239 -3.32 -40.11 59.69
C ARG A 239 -4.10 -39.44 60.81
N GLN A 240 -5.01 -38.51 60.51
CA GLN A 240 -5.86 -37.88 61.51
C GLN A 240 -6.81 -38.88 62.19
N ASN A 241 -7.43 -39.79 61.42
CA ASN A 241 -8.27 -40.85 61.96
C ASN A 241 -7.50 -41.91 62.75
N CYS A 242 -6.22 -42.15 62.43
CA CYS A 242 -5.37 -43.08 63.18
C CYS A 242 -4.94 -42.48 64.55
N CYS A 243 -4.57 -41.19 64.61
CA CYS A 243 -4.27 -40.50 65.87
C CYS A 243 -5.48 -40.39 66.81
N LEU A 244 -6.69 -40.22 66.26
CA LEU A 244 -7.93 -40.17 67.05
C LEU A 244 -8.31 -41.53 67.67
N ARG A 245 -7.84 -42.66 67.11
CA ARG A 245 -8.09 -44.00 67.67
C ARG A 245 -7.14 -44.36 68.81
N THR A 246 -5.90 -43.88 68.79
CA THR A 246 -4.90 -44.13 69.85
C THR A 246 -5.11 -43.29 71.11
N LEU A 247 -5.95 -42.25 71.07
CA LEU A 247 -6.31 -41.43 72.24
C LEU A 247 -7.55 -41.93 72.99
N LYS A 248 -8.20 -43.00 72.52
CA LYS A 248 -9.44 -43.58 73.09
C LYS A 248 -9.26 -45.01 73.64
N SER A 249 -8.01 -45.45 73.80
CA SER A 249 -7.60 -46.74 74.37
C SER A 249 -6.62 -46.49 75.50
#